data_AF-A0A5P0JK92-F1
#
_entry.id   AF-A0A5P0JK92-F1
#
_cell.length_a   1.000
_cell.length_b   1.000
_cell.length_c   1.000
_cell.angle_alpha   90.00
_cell.angle_beta   90.00
_cell.angle_gamma   90.00
#
_symmetry.space_group_name_H-M   'P 1'
#
loop_
_entity.id
_entity.type
_entity.pdbx_description
1 polymer ?
#
loop_
_entity_poly.entity_id
_entity_poly.type
_entity_poly.pdbx_seq_one_letter_code
_entity_poly.pdbx_strand_id
1 'polypeptide(L)'
;CIPDDHELMAGMVGLQTAHRYGNATLLASDMVFGIGNRFANRHTGSVEKYTEGRKIVHIDIEPTQIGRVLCPDLGIVSDAKAALTLLVEVAQEMQKAGRLPCRKEWVADCQ
;
A
#
# COMPACT_ATOMS: atom_id res chain seq x y z
N CYS A 1 1.65 10.34 5.92
CA CYS A 1 2.97 9.81 5.52
C CYS A 1 3.75 9.47 6.79
N ILE A 2 4.86 8.73 6.66
CA ILE A 2 5.66 8.20 7.78
C ILE A 2 7.11 8.74 7.68
N PRO A 3 7.81 8.98 8.80
CA PRO A 3 9.23 9.36 8.79
C PRO A 3 10.15 8.28 8.21
N ASP A 4 11.28 8.67 7.61
CA ASP A 4 12.27 7.76 7.00
C ASP A 4 13.01 6.89 8.02
N ASP A 5 13.11 7.35 9.27
CA ASP A 5 13.76 6.63 10.38
C ASP A 5 12.79 5.72 11.15
N HIS A 6 11.53 5.62 10.73
CA HIS A 6 10.56 4.76 11.37
C HIS A 6 10.79 3.29 11.00
N GLU A 7 10.71 2.38 11.98
CA GLU A 7 10.92 0.92 11.81
C GLU A 7 9.97 0.22 10.81
N LEU A 8 8.95 0.92 10.30
CA LEU A 8 7.96 0.38 9.36
C LEU A 8 8.11 0.99 7.95
N MET A 9 9.05 1.92 7.76
CA MET A 9 9.31 2.52 6.46
C MET A 9 10.23 1.60 5.64
N ALA A 10 9.66 0.84 4.71
CA ALA A 10 10.38 -0.14 3.89
C ALA A 10 11.00 0.45 2.60
N GLY A 11 11.19 1.77 2.53
CA GLY A 11 11.80 2.45 1.40
C GLY A 11 10.84 2.82 0.26
N MET A 12 11.38 3.55 -0.73
CA MET A 12 10.67 3.98 -1.93
C MET A 12 10.77 2.94 -3.05
N VAL A 13 9.68 2.82 -3.81
CA VAL A 13 9.55 1.91 -4.96
C VAL A 13 9.54 2.71 -6.27
N GLY A 14 10.12 2.15 -7.33
CA GLY A 14 10.05 2.73 -8.67
C GLY A 14 11.24 2.41 -9.56
N LEU A 15 11.30 3.10 -10.70
CA LEU A 15 12.30 2.90 -11.74
C LEU A 15 13.57 3.75 -11.56
N GLN A 16 13.47 4.89 -10.88
CA GLN A 16 14.56 5.86 -10.74
C GLN A 16 14.72 6.29 -9.27
N THR A 17 13.74 7.00 -8.74
CA THR A 17 13.71 7.46 -7.34
C THR A 17 13.20 6.33 -6.45
N ALA A 18 14.03 5.32 -6.25
CA ALA A 18 13.68 4.10 -5.54
C ALA A 18 14.88 3.56 -4.76
N HIS A 19 14.59 2.72 -3.79
CA HIS A 19 15.59 1.90 -3.13
C HIS A 19 15.52 0.47 -3.64
N ARG A 20 16.68 -0.19 -3.75
CA ARG A 20 16.74 -1.60 -4.16
C ARG A 20 15.89 -2.48 -3.25
N TYR A 21 15.95 -2.19 -1.96
CA TYR A 21 15.30 -2.91 -0.89
C TYR A 21 13.78 -2.65 -0.86
N GLY A 22 13.34 -1.42 -1.17
CA GLY A 22 11.93 -1.11 -1.43
C GLY A 22 11.33 -1.88 -2.61
N ASN A 23 12.04 -1.95 -3.75
CA ASN A 23 11.58 -2.74 -4.89
C ASN A 23 11.52 -4.26 -4.56
N ALA A 24 12.49 -4.79 -3.82
CA ALA A 24 12.49 -6.19 -3.39
C ALA A 24 11.32 -6.49 -2.44
N THR A 25 11.06 -5.60 -1.48
CA THR A 25 9.93 -5.70 -0.55
C THR A 25 8.58 -5.66 -1.29
N LEU A 26 8.42 -4.79 -2.29
CA LEU A 26 7.23 -4.79 -3.15
C LEU A 26 7.09 -6.13 -3.89
N LEU A 27 8.17 -6.62 -4.49
CA LEU A 27 8.13 -7.88 -5.25
C LEU A 27 7.85 -9.11 -4.36
N ALA A 28 8.22 -9.06 -3.09
CA ALA A 28 7.90 -10.10 -2.11
C ALA A 28 6.47 -10.00 -1.54
N SER A 29 5.77 -8.88 -1.73
CA SER A 29 4.44 -8.69 -1.17
C SER A 29 3.36 -9.48 -1.91
N ASP A 30 2.27 -9.77 -1.20
CA ASP A 30 1.02 -10.39 -1.70
C ASP A 30 -0.13 -9.37 -1.82
N MET A 31 0.08 -8.14 -1.36
CA MET A 31 -0.90 -7.07 -1.40
C MET A 31 -0.23 -5.68 -1.49
N VAL A 32 -0.88 -4.75 -2.19
CA VAL A 32 -0.58 -3.31 -2.17
C VAL A 32 -1.82 -2.55 -1.70
N PHE A 33 -1.71 -1.83 -0.60
CA PHE A 33 -2.77 -1.01 -0.03
C PHE A 33 -2.50 0.48 -0.33
N GLY A 34 -2.98 0.96 -1.47
CA GLY A 34 -2.76 2.32 -1.96
C GLY A 34 -3.72 3.34 -1.33
N ILE A 35 -3.19 4.34 -0.64
CA ILE A 35 -3.96 5.42 -0.02
C ILE A 35 -3.50 6.77 -0.56
N GLY A 36 -4.39 7.46 -1.29
CA GLY A 36 -4.11 8.77 -1.89
C GLY A 36 -3.01 8.76 -2.96
N ASN A 37 -2.67 7.59 -3.50
CA ASN A 37 -1.66 7.45 -4.54
C ASN A 37 -2.29 7.37 -5.93
N ARG A 38 -1.50 7.74 -6.94
CA ARG A 38 -1.72 7.30 -8.32
C ARG A 38 -0.68 6.24 -8.65
N PHE A 39 -1.06 5.24 -9.44
CA PHE A 39 -0.12 4.24 -9.96
C PHE A 39 0.66 4.80 -11.15
N ALA A 40 1.58 5.73 -10.86
CA ALA A 40 2.36 6.42 -11.89
C ALA A 40 3.32 5.45 -12.61
N ASN A 41 3.54 5.66 -13.91
CA ASN A 41 4.41 4.80 -14.73
C ASN A 41 5.83 4.64 -14.17
N ARG A 42 6.41 5.70 -13.58
CA ARG A 42 7.76 5.62 -12.96
C ARG A 42 7.80 4.88 -11.62
N HIS A 43 6.64 4.67 -11.00
CA HIS A 43 6.49 3.85 -9.80
C HIS A 43 6.25 2.39 -10.16
N THR A 44 5.36 2.13 -11.13
CA THR A 44 4.94 0.76 -11.46
C THR A 44 5.85 0.05 -12.45
N GLY A 45 6.41 0.76 -13.44
CA GLY A 45 6.99 0.12 -14.61
C GLY A 45 5.94 -0.63 -15.42
N SER A 46 6.13 -1.93 -15.61
CA SER A 46 5.11 -2.82 -16.21
C SER A 46 4.05 -3.14 -15.14
N VAL A 47 2.80 -2.81 -15.45
CA VAL A 47 1.66 -3.05 -14.55
C VAL A 47 1.51 -4.55 -14.27
N GLU A 48 1.73 -5.39 -15.28
CA GLU A 48 1.63 -6.84 -15.17
C GLU A 48 2.61 -7.38 -14.12
N LYS A 49 3.87 -6.93 -14.14
CA LYS A 49 4.86 -7.30 -13.12
C LYS A 49 4.55 -6.72 -11.75
N TYR A 50 4.04 -5.49 -11.73
CA TYR A 50 3.67 -4.81 -10.49
C TYR A 50 2.52 -5.54 -9.77
N THR A 51 1.55 -6.07 -10.51
CA THR A 51 0.35 -6.73 -9.95
C THR A 51 0.44 -8.26 -9.88
N GLU A 52 1.49 -8.88 -10.43
CA GLU A 52 1.66 -10.34 -10.43
C GLU A 52 1.59 -10.94 -9.02
N GLY A 53 0.59 -11.79 -8.77
CA GLY A 53 0.39 -12.45 -7.49
C GLY A 53 -0.06 -11.53 -6.35
N ARG A 54 -0.47 -10.28 -6.63
CA ARG A 54 -0.80 -9.28 -5.61
C ARG A 54 -2.24 -8.79 -5.69
N LYS A 55 -2.89 -8.68 -4.53
CA LYS A 55 -4.14 -7.94 -4.39
C LYS A 55 -3.88 -6.45 -4.30
N ILE A 56 -4.71 -5.64 -4.94
CA ILE A 56 -4.60 -4.19 -4.96
C ILE A 56 -5.83 -3.55 -4.35
N VAL A 57 -5.63 -2.77 -3.29
CA VAL A 57 -6.63 -1.85 -2.75
C VAL A 57 -6.23 -0.43 -3.15
N HIS A 58 -7.18 0.39 -3.60
CA HIS A 58 -6.91 1.76 -4.02
C HIS A 58 -7.96 2.72 -3.45
N ILE A 59 -7.50 3.65 -2.61
CA ILE A 59 -8.30 4.74 -2.06
C ILE A 59 -7.84 6.04 -2.70
N ASP A 60 -8.73 6.70 -3.45
CA ASP A 60 -8.47 8.00 -4.07
C ASP A 60 -9.71 8.89 -3.93
N ILE A 61 -9.52 10.21 -3.82
CA ILE A 61 -10.63 11.16 -3.72
C ILE A 61 -11.31 11.38 -5.07
N GLU A 62 -10.59 11.12 -6.17
CA GLU A 62 -11.05 11.35 -7.53
C GLU A 62 -11.47 10.03 -8.20
N PRO A 63 -12.78 9.81 -8.46
CA PRO A 63 -13.29 8.56 -9.03
C PRO A 63 -12.59 8.13 -10.31
N THR A 64 -12.22 9.09 -11.15
CA THR A 64 -11.59 8.81 -12.46
C THR A 64 -10.15 8.29 -12.37
N GLN A 65 -9.52 8.32 -11.18
CA GLN A 65 -8.20 7.71 -10.99
C GLN A 65 -8.26 6.21 -10.70
N ILE A 66 -9.36 5.74 -10.12
CA ILE A 66 -9.55 4.32 -9.78
C ILE A 66 -9.83 3.54 -11.06
N GLY A 67 -9.01 2.53 -11.36
CA GLY A 67 -9.12 1.75 -12.60
C GLY A 67 -8.44 2.37 -13.83
N ARG A 68 -7.83 3.55 -13.70
CA ARG A 68 -7.24 4.28 -14.84
C ARG A 68 -5.99 3.63 -15.42
N VAL A 69 -5.08 3.15 -14.55
CA VAL A 69 -3.80 2.53 -14.95
C VAL A 69 -3.85 1.02 -14.76
N LEU A 70 -4.48 0.58 -13.68
CA LEU A 70 -4.70 -0.82 -13.34
C LEU A 70 -6.05 -0.94 -12.63
N CYS A 71 -6.70 -2.10 -12.78
CA CYS A 71 -7.97 -2.39 -12.11
C CYS A 71 -7.68 -2.93 -10.70
N PRO A 72 -8.06 -2.21 -9.61
CA PRO A 72 -7.85 -2.71 -8.26
C PRO A 72 -8.90 -3.77 -7.90
N ASP A 73 -8.55 -4.70 -7.01
CA ASP A 73 -9.50 -5.65 -6.40
C ASP A 73 -10.55 -4.94 -5.55
N LEU A 74 -10.16 -3.81 -4.93
CA LEU A 74 -11.07 -2.92 -4.21
C LEU A 74 -10.70 -1.45 -4.46
N GLY A 75 -11.64 -0.71 -5.06
CA GLY A 75 -11.54 0.74 -5.24
C GLY A 75 -12.51 1.49 -4.31
N ILE A 76 -12.01 2.44 -3.54
CA ILE A 76 -12.82 3.27 -2.63
C ILE A 76 -12.63 4.74 -2.99
N VAL A 77 -13.72 5.42 -3.31
CA VAL A 77 -13.71 6.88 -3.50
C VAL A 77 -13.83 7.55 -2.13
N SER A 78 -12.76 8.20 -1.67
CA SER A 78 -12.76 8.89 -0.38
C SER A 78 -11.62 9.89 -0.24
N ASP A 79 -11.85 10.93 0.57
CA ASP A 79 -10.75 11.70 1.13
C ASP A 79 -9.87 10.79 2.00
N ALA A 80 -8.55 10.90 1.85
CA ALA A 80 -7.61 10.01 2.53
C ALA A 80 -7.68 10.14 4.06
N LYS A 81 -7.93 11.35 4.59
CA LYS A 81 -8.04 11.57 6.04
C LYS A 81 -9.33 10.96 6.59
N ALA A 82 -10.44 11.12 5.88
CA ALA A 82 -11.69 10.46 6.23
C ALA A 82 -11.54 8.92 6.22
N ALA A 83 -10.96 8.34 5.17
CA ALA A 83 -10.71 6.90 5.09
C ALA A 83 -9.80 6.39 6.22
N LEU A 84 -8.68 7.08 6.48
CA LEU A 84 -7.75 6.70 7.55
C LEU A 84 -8.39 6.78 8.95
N THR A 85 -9.30 7.73 9.17
CA THR A 85 -10.01 7.85 10.45
C THR A 85 -10.82 6.59 10.74
N LEU A 86 -11.54 6.09 9.74
CA LEU A 86 -12.33 4.86 9.86
C LEU A 86 -11.45 3.61 9.94
N LEU A 87 -10.36 3.55 9.17
CA LEU A 87 -9.39 2.44 9.24
C LEU A 87 -8.77 2.31 10.63
N VAL A 88 -8.43 3.43 11.28
CA VAL A 88 -7.89 3.44 12.65
C VAL A 88 -8.93 2.97 13.66
N GLU A 89 -10.17 3.46 13.57
CA GLU A 89 -11.26 3.05 14.48
C GLU A 89 -11.46 1.52 14.43
N VAL A 90 -11.63 0.97 13.22
CA VAL A 90 -11.82 -0.48 13.03
C VAL A 90 -10.59 -1.27 13.48
N ALA A 91 -9.37 -0.79 13.22
CA ALA A 91 -8.15 -1.45 13.69
C ALA A 91 -8.07 -1.50 15.22
N GLN A 92 -8.50 -0.45 15.92
CA GLN A 92 -8.57 -0.41 17.39
C GLN A 92 -9.64 -1.36 17.92
N GLU A 93 -10.81 -1.44 17.28
CA GLU A 93 -11.85 -2.42 17.62
C GLU A 93 -11.34 -3.86 17.44
N MET A 94 -10.66 -4.14 16.33
CA MET A 94 -10.02 -5.44 16.08
C MET A 94 -8.95 -5.76 17.13
N GLN A 95 -8.16 -4.77 17.53
CA GLN A 95 -7.15 -4.94 18.58
C GLN A 95 -7.81 -5.26 19.93
N LYS A 96 -8.83 -4.50 20.34
CA LYS A 96 -9.59 -4.75 21.59
C LYS A 96 -10.25 -6.13 21.58
N ALA A 97 -10.70 -6.58 20.42
CA ALA A 97 -11.29 -7.91 20.23
C ALA A 97 -10.25 -9.04 20.09
N GLY A 98 -8.94 -8.76 20.12
CA GLY A 98 -7.88 -9.76 19.94
C GLY A 98 -7.82 -10.35 18.53
N ARG A 99 -8.38 -9.66 17.53
CA ARG A 99 -8.46 -10.10 16.12
C ARG A 99 -7.44 -9.45 15.21
N LEU A 100 -6.67 -8.46 15.69
CA LEU A 100 -5.65 -7.79 14.91
C LEU A 100 -4.43 -8.71 14.73
N PRO A 101 -4.05 -9.09 13.49
CA PRO A 101 -2.91 -9.99 13.27
C PRO A 101 -1.58 -9.36 13.69
N CYS A 102 -0.70 -10.15 14.31
CA CYS A 102 0.68 -9.74 14.55
C CYS A 102 1.49 -9.88 13.25
N ARG A 103 2.15 -8.79 12.81
CA ARG A 103 2.94 -8.74 11.57
C ARG A 103 4.45 -8.57 11.81
N LYS A 104 4.94 -8.82 13.04
CA LYS A 104 6.35 -8.58 13.42
C LYS A 104 7.35 -9.36 12.55
N GLU A 105 7.05 -10.62 12.23
CA GLU A 105 7.89 -11.44 11.37
C GLU A 105 8.00 -10.84 9.97
N TRP A 106 6.85 -10.48 9.37
CA TRP A 106 6.83 -9.81 8.07
C TRP A 106 7.59 -8.47 8.07
N VAL A 107 7.46 -7.68 9.13
CA VAL A 107 8.23 -6.43 9.28
C VAL A 107 9.74 -6.70 9.32
N ALA A 108 10.19 -7.80 9.93
CA ALA A 108 11.60 -8.16 9.96
C ALA A 108 12.14 -8.62 8.59
N ASP A 109 11.28 -9.20 7.75
CA ASP A 109 11.60 -9.60 6.38
C ASP A 109 11.67 -8.41 5.41
N CYS A 110 10.94 -7.32 5.71
CA CYS A 110 11.02 -6.05 5.00
C CYS A 110 12.32 -5.33 5.38
N GLN A 111 13.35 -5.44 4.53
CA GLN A 111 14.60 -4.70 4.63
C GLN A 111 14.75 -3.73 3.47
#